data_AF-A0A7S1MKK9-F1
#
_entry.id   AF-A0A7S1MKK9-F1
#
_cell.length_a   1.000
_cell.length_b   1.000
_cell.length_c   1.000
_cell.angle_alpha   90.00
_cell.angle_beta   90.00
_cell.angle_gamma   90.00
#
_symmetry.space_group_name_H-M   'P 1'
#
loop_
_entity.id
_entity.type
_entity.pdbx_description
1 polymer ?
#
loop_
_entity_poly.entity_id
_entity_poly.type
_entity_poly.pdbx_seq_one_letter_code
_entity_poly.pdbx_strand_id
1 'polypeptide(L)'
;ARKREEEAARKRGGEAARERDEEASRKRELEAVADEPLNEADLLQDSERREKRLAKLKEEAEGRRRLMKMRREVLMGKRAKTPGGLRQDNLVKNKRGRVVSKAASRASKESYAKYLATWTEACVTAKAELGLSGFVPVGGRSAAGQELHRRARAIYDASRSRPR
;
A
#
# COMPACT_ATOMS: atom_id res chain seq x y z
N ALA A 1 2.74 -17.68 -47.18
CA ALA A 1 2.89 -16.53 -46.27
C ALA A 1 1.83 -15.46 -46.53
N ARG A 2 1.82 -14.78 -47.69
CA ARG A 2 0.91 -13.66 -48.01
C ARG A 2 -0.60 -13.93 -47.80
N LYS A 3 -1.12 -15.08 -48.25
CA LYS A 3 -2.55 -15.43 -48.05
C LYS A 3 -2.97 -15.57 -46.56
N ARG A 4 -2.09 -16.09 -45.70
CA ARG A 4 -2.35 -16.20 -44.24
C ARG A 4 -2.26 -14.85 -43.55
N GLU A 5 -1.40 -13.96 -44.05
CA GLU A 5 -1.21 -12.61 -43.53
C GLU A 5 -2.39 -11.70 -43.89
N GLU A 6 -2.94 -11.87 -45.10
CA GLU A 6 -4.16 -11.20 -45.58
C GLU A 6 -5.42 -11.69 -44.85
N GLU A 7 -5.53 -13.00 -44.58
CA GLU A 7 -6.61 -13.57 -43.78
C GLU A 7 -6.53 -13.12 -42.30
N ALA A 8 -5.33 -13.05 -41.73
CA ALA A 8 -5.11 -12.49 -40.40
C ALA A 8 -5.39 -10.97 -40.34
N ALA A 9 -5.13 -10.22 -41.41
CA ALA A 9 -5.51 -8.81 -41.50
C ALA A 9 -7.05 -8.63 -41.61
N ARG A 10 -7.75 -9.49 -42.35
CA ARG A 10 -9.23 -9.51 -42.40
C ARG A 10 -9.86 -9.93 -41.07
N LYS A 11 -9.29 -10.92 -40.36
CA LYS A 11 -9.72 -11.30 -39.02
C LYS A 11 -9.51 -10.17 -38.01
N ARG A 12 -8.33 -9.54 -37.99
CA ARG A 12 -8.04 -8.37 -37.14
C ARG A 12 -8.93 -7.17 -37.47
N GLY A 13 -9.24 -6.95 -38.75
CA GLY A 13 -10.17 -5.91 -39.18
C GLY A 13 -11.61 -6.17 -38.75
N GLY A 14 -12.05 -7.44 -38.78
CA GLY A 14 -13.35 -7.87 -38.28
C GLY A 14 -13.45 -7.82 -36.75
N GLU A 15 -12.37 -8.14 -36.04
CA GLU A 15 -12.26 -8.05 -34.58
C GLU A 15 -12.25 -6.58 -34.12
N ALA A 16 -11.50 -5.71 -34.79
CA ALA A 16 -11.53 -4.26 -34.54
C ALA A 16 -12.86 -3.59 -34.92
N ALA A 17 -13.64 -4.17 -35.84
CA ALA A 17 -14.98 -3.71 -36.14
C ALA A 17 -15.97 -4.11 -35.02
N ARG A 18 -15.87 -5.34 -34.49
CA ARG A 18 -16.67 -5.81 -33.36
C ARG A 18 -16.35 -5.06 -32.06
N GLU A 19 -15.09 -4.79 -31.80
CA GLU A 19 -14.65 -4.02 -30.63
C GLU A 19 -15.19 -2.58 -30.68
N ARG A 20 -15.20 -1.95 -31.86
CA ARG A 20 -15.81 -0.61 -32.04
C ARG A 20 -17.33 -0.61 -31.92
N ASP A 21 -18.00 -1.68 -32.36
CA ASP A 21 -19.45 -1.81 -32.22
C ASP A 21 -19.85 -2.09 -30.75
N GLU A 22 -19.05 -2.89 -30.03
CA GLU A 22 -19.18 -3.10 -28.58
C GLU A 22 -18.85 -1.85 -27.77
N GLU A 23 -17.86 -1.06 -28.20
CA GLU A 23 -17.53 0.22 -27.56
C GLU A 23 -18.62 1.26 -27.82
N ALA A 24 -19.19 1.28 -29.03
CA ALA A 24 -20.34 2.12 -29.36
C ALA A 24 -21.61 1.71 -28.62
N SER A 25 -21.86 0.41 -28.42
CA SER A 25 -23.00 -0.08 -27.63
C SER A 25 -22.82 0.27 -26.16
N ARG A 26 -21.63 0.02 -25.58
CA ARG A 26 -21.30 0.44 -24.20
C ARG A 26 -21.40 1.94 -24.02
N LYS A 27 -20.98 2.73 -25.01
CA LYS A 27 -21.11 4.19 -24.96
C LYS A 27 -22.58 4.62 -24.95
N ARG A 28 -23.43 4.00 -25.78
CA ARG A 28 -24.88 4.26 -25.79
C ARG A 28 -25.55 3.82 -24.49
N GLU A 29 -25.13 2.69 -23.92
CA GLU A 29 -25.60 2.24 -22.61
C GLU A 29 -25.19 3.22 -21.49
N LEU A 30 -23.94 3.70 -21.49
CA LEU A 30 -23.46 4.72 -20.56
C LEU A 30 -24.17 6.07 -20.73
N GLU A 31 -24.42 6.51 -21.96
CA GLU A 31 -25.20 7.72 -22.26
C GLU A 31 -26.66 7.56 -21.81
N ALA A 32 -27.27 6.38 -21.98
CA ALA A 32 -28.63 6.11 -21.52
C ALA A 32 -28.76 6.09 -19.97
N VAL A 33 -27.74 5.58 -19.27
CA VAL A 33 -27.67 5.65 -17.79
C VAL A 33 -27.46 7.09 -17.30
N ALA A 34 -26.84 7.96 -18.11
CA ALA A 34 -26.61 9.36 -17.74
C ALA A 34 -27.88 10.23 -17.82
N ASP A 35 -28.90 9.84 -18.60
CA ASP A 35 -30.20 10.51 -18.69
C ASP A 35 -31.22 10.05 -17.63
N GLU A 36 -30.89 9.04 -16.82
CA GLU A 36 -31.71 8.64 -15.67
C GLU A 36 -31.57 9.67 -14.54
N PRO A 37 -32.68 10.17 -13.95
CA PRO A 37 -32.59 11.16 -12.89
C PRO A 37 -31.84 10.58 -11.69
N LEU A 38 -30.79 11.28 -11.24
CA LEU A 38 -30.01 10.92 -10.07
C LEU A 38 -30.94 10.53 -8.91
N ASN A 39 -30.81 9.29 -8.42
CA ASN A 39 -31.59 8.83 -7.28
C ASN A 39 -31.12 9.53 -6.00
N GLU A 40 -31.81 10.61 -5.63
CA GLU A 40 -31.50 11.46 -4.49
C GLU A 40 -31.47 10.66 -3.17
N ALA A 41 -32.28 9.60 -3.06
CA ALA A 41 -32.29 8.73 -1.89
C ALA A 41 -30.98 7.95 -1.71
N ASP A 42 -30.37 7.48 -2.80
CA ASP A 42 -29.10 6.76 -2.73
C ASP A 42 -27.94 7.70 -2.35
N LEU A 43 -27.95 8.93 -2.86
CA LEU A 43 -26.97 9.96 -2.50
C LEU A 43 -27.04 10.36 -1.02
N LEU A 44 -28.26 10.50 -0.48
CA LEU A 44 -28.48 10.75 0.95
C LEU A 44 -28.05 9.54 1.79
N GLN A 45 -28.34 8.32 1.35
CA GLN A 45 -27.91 7.13 2.07
C GLN A 45 -26.38 7.00 2.08
N ASP A 46 -25.71 7.33 0.97
CA ASP A 46 -24.26 7.36 0.87
C ASP A 46 -23.62 8.45 1.74
N SER A 47 -24.23 9.64 1.81
CA SER A 47 -23.77 10.74 2.67
C SER A 47 -23.86 10.34 4.14
N GLU A 48 -24.99 9.77 4.57
CA GLU A 48 -25.15 9.26 5.93
C GLU A 48 -24.15 8.15 6.27
N ARG A 49 -23.92 7.20 5.35
CA ARG A 49 -22.92 6.14 5.53
C ARG A 49 -21.53 6.73 5.72
N ARG A 50 -21.17 7.75 4.95
CA ARG A 50 -19.89 8.46 5.06
C ARG A 50 -19.78 9.20 6.40
N GLU A 51 -20.83 9.87 6.84
CA GLU A 51 -20.87 10.58 8.12
C GLU A 51 -20.74 9.63 9.30
N LYS A 52 -21.50 8.53 9.31
CA LYS A 52 -21.41 7.47 10.32
C LYS A 52 -19.99 6.89 10.39
N ARG A 53 -19.37 6.63 9.24
CA ARG A 53 -17.97 6.17 9.15
C ARG A 53 -16.99 7.21 9.71
N LEU A 54 -17.20 8.49 9.39
CA LEU A 54 -16.35 9.57 9.86
C LEU A 54 -16.45 9.76 11.38
N ALA A 55 -17.67 9.70 11.94
CA ALA A 55 -17.91 9.77 13.38
C ALA A 55 -17.15 8.66 14.12
N LYS A 56 -17.26 7.41 13.63
CA LYS A 56 -16.53 6.26 14.19
C LYS A 56 -15.02 6.45 14.13
N LEU A 57 -14.48 6.91 12.99
CA LEU A 57 -13.04 7.16 12.86
C LEU A 57 -12.54 8.24 13.82
N LYS A 58 -13.34 9.29 14.07
CA LYS A 58 -13.03 10.33 15.05
C LYS A 58 -12.98 9.77 16.47
N GLU A 59 -13.99 9.01 16.85
CA GLU A 59 -14.05 8.33 18.16
C GLU A 59 -12.83 7.43 18.40
N GLU A 60 -12.49 6.58 17.42
CA GLU A 60 -11.31 5.71 17.50
C GLU A 60 -10.01 6.52 17.61
N ALA A 61 -9.90 7.62 16.86
CA ALA A 61 -8.72 8.48 16.90
C ALA A 61 -8.53 9.14 18.27
N GLU A 62 -9.61 9.58 18.90
CA GLU A 62 -9.61 10.14 20.26
C GLU A 62 -9.19 9.10 21.30
N GLY A 63 -9.74 7.88 21.22
CA GLY A 63 -9.34 6.77 22.08
C GLY A 63 -7.84 6.46 21.96
N ARG A 64 -7.31 6.42 20.73
CA ARG A 64 -5.88 6.21 20.46
C ARG A 64 -5.03 7.35 21.02
N ARG A 65 -5.44 8.62 20.83
CA ARG A 65 -4.72 9.79 21.37
C ARG A 65 -4.68 9.77 22.90
N ARG A 66 -5.81 9.48 23.55
CA ARG A 66 -5.92 9.36 25.01
C ARG A 66 -4.97 8.30 25.55
N LEU A 67 -4.95 7.11 24.93
CA LEU A 67 -4.04 6.04 25.32
C LEU A 67 -2.56 6.43 25.16
N MET A 68 -2.19 7.10 24.06
CA MET A 68 -0.82 7.58 23.85
C MET A 68 -0.40 8.63 24.90
N LYS A 69 -1.31 9.54 25.28
CA LYS A 69 -1.07 10.50 26.36
C LYS A 69 -0.82 9.79 27.69
N MET A 70 -1.67 8.82 28.05
CA MET A 70 -1.50 8.05 29.28
C MET A 70 -0.19 7.26 29.33
N ARG A 71 0.23 6.63 28.21
CA ARG A 71 1.54 5.96 28.12
C ARG A 71 2.69 6.91 28.37
N ARG A 72 2.61 8.15 27.87
CA ARG A 72 3.60 9.19 28.14
C ARG A 72 3.63 9.60 29.61
N GLU A 73 2.46 9.77 30.22
CA GLU A 73 2.34 10.11 31.64
C GLU A 73 2.92 9.01 32.54
N VAL A 74 2.68 7.73 32.22
CA VAL A 74 3.29 6.60 32.92
C VAL A 74 4.81 6.60 32.76
N LEU A 75 5.32 6.86 31.55
CA LEU A 75 6.76 6.95 31.32
C LEU A 75 7.41 8.10 32.11
N MET A 76 6.67 9.20 32.34
CA MET A 76 7.08 10.33 33.16
C MET A 76 6.88 10.12 34.67
N GLY A 77 6.32 8.99 35.10
CA GLY A 77 6.01 8.72 36.51
C GLY A 77 4.77 9.43 37.06
N LYS A 78 4.03 10.18 36.23
CA LYS A 78 2.78 10.86 36.63
C LYS A 78 1.62 9.90 36.89
N ARG A 79 1.73 8.66 36.40
CA ARG A 79 0.77 7.57 36.61
C ARG A 79 1.52 6.26 36.85
N ALA A 80 1.01 5.44 37.75
CA ALA A 80 1.60 4.12 38.02
C ALA A 80 1.40 3.11 36.87
N LYS A 81 0.22 3.11 36.24
CA LYS A 81 -0.14 2.17 35.16
C LYS A 81 -1.08 2.80 34.13
N THR A 82 -1.05 2.28 32.91
CA THR A 82 -2.06 2.60 31.87
C THR A 82 -3.37 1.83 32.12
N PRO A 83 -4.48 2.17 31.46
CA PRO A 83 -5.74 1.41 31.57
C PRO A 83 -5.58 -0.08 31.25
N GLY A 84 -4.65 -0.44 30.36
CA GLY A 84 -4.30 -1.83 30.04
C GLY A 84 -3.20 -2.44 30.91
N GLY A 85 -2.92 -1.89 32.09
CA GLY A 85 -2.00 -2.48 33.08
C GLY A 85 -0.49 -2.27 32.82
N LEU A 86 -0.09 -1.66 31.70
CA LEU A 86 1.33 -1.40 31.42
C LEU A 86 1.93 -0.40 32.42
N ARG A 87 3.04 -0.81 33.05
CA ARG A 87 3.91 0.02 33.90
C ARG A 87 5.06 0.65 33.09
N GLN A 88 5.80 1.56 33.72
CA GLN A 88 6.96 2.25 33.12
C GLN A 88 7.98 1.26 32.52
N ASP A 89 8.30 0.18 33.23
CA ASP A 89 9.27 -0.84 32.79
C ASP A 89 8.89 -1.53 31.49
N ASN A 90 7.61 -1.51 31.13
CA ASN A 90 7.10 -2.17 29.92
C ASN A 90 7.00 -1.21 28.73
N LEU A 91 7.34 0.07 28.91
CA LEU A 91 7.23 1.11 27.89
C LEU A 91 8.61 1.54 27.39
N VAL A 92 8.65 1.99 26.13
CA VAL A 92 9.85 2.51 25.48
C VAL A 92 9.48 3.61 24.49
N LYS A 93 10.35 4.59 24.32
CA LYS A 93 10.21 5.67 23.33
C LYS A 93 10.88 5.25 22.02
N ASN A 94 10.17 5.35 20.90
CA ASN A 94 10.73 5.07 19.58
C ASN A 94 11.47 6.30 19.00
N LYS A 95 12.17 6.13 17.87
CA LYS A 95 12.90 7.22 17.18
C LYS A 95 12.01 8.41 16.82
N ARG A 96 10.70 8.19 16.58
CA ARG A 96 9.71 9.24 16.28
C ARG A 96 9.12 9.88 17.54
N GLY A 97 9.64 9.57 18.72
CA GLY A 97 9.20 10.12 20.00
C GLY A 97 7.87 9.57 20.55
N ARG A 98 7.31 8.51 19.95
CA ARG A 98 6.10 7.85 20.43
C ARG A 98 6.43 6.81 21.49
N VAL A 99 5.61 6.74 22.53
CA VAL A 99 5.73 5.74 23.60
C VAL A 99 4.93 4.49 23.23
N VAL A 100 5.62 3.37 23.08
CA VAL A 100 5.07 2.06 22.72
C VAL A 100 5.46 1.03 23.78
N SER A 101 4.85 -0.16 23.76
CA SER A 101 5.30 -1.25 24.64
C SER A 101 6.59 -1.86 24.13
N LYS A 102 7.46 -2.31 25.06
CA LYS A 102 8.71 -3.02 24.74
C LYS A 102 8.44 -4.29 23.92
N ALA A 103 7.40 -5.04 24.29
CA ALA A 103 6.96 -6.22 23.56
C ALA A 103 6.62 -5.91 22.09
N ALA A 104 5.83 -4.86 21.84
CA ALA A 104 5.48 -4.44 20.47
C ALA A 104 6.72 -3.97 19.69
N SER A 105 7.63 -3.25 20.34
CA SER A 105 8.88 -2.84 19.70
C SER A 105 9.76 -4.02 19.32
N ARG A 106 9.82 -5.08 20.14
CA ARG A 106 10.58 -6.30 19.84
C ARG A 106 9.95 -7.06 18.69
N ALA A 107 8.65 -7.35 18.75
CA ALA A 107 7.92 -8.05 17.70
C ALA A 107 8.03 -7.36 16.32
N SER A 108 8.02 -6.02 16.31
CA SER A 108 8.23 -5.26 15.07
C SER A 108 9.64 -5.41 14.50
N LYS A 109 10.68 -5.48 15.35
CA LYS A 109 12.06 -5.69 14.93
C LYS A 109 12.28 -7.10 14.40
N GLU A 110 11.70 -8.10 15.06
CA GLU A 110 11.73 -9.50 14.64
C GLU A 110 11.03 -9.69 13.28
N SER A 111 9.83 -9.12 13.12
CA SER A 111 9.12 -9.15 11.83
C SER A 111 9.92 -8.48 10.71
N TYR A 112 10.58 -7.35 10.99
CA TYR A 112 11.44 -6.68 10.00
C TYR A 112 12.62 -7.56 9.60
N ALA A 113 13.33 -8.14 10.58
CA ALA A 113 14.46 -9.03 10.32
C ALA A 113 14.08 -10.31 9.56
N LYS A 114 12.85 -10.82 9.80
CA LYS A 114 12.35 -12.03 9.14
C LYS A 114 11.97 -11.79 7.68
N TYR A 115 11.28 -10.70 7.38
CA TYR A 115 10.62 -10.54 6.08
C TYR A 115 11.20 -9.42 5.19
N LEU A 116 11.70 -8.33 5.78
CA LEU A 116 12.00 -7.10 5.02
C LEU A 116 13.49 -6.74 4.97
N ALA A 117 14.28 -7.12 5.97
CA ALA A 117 15.69 -6.72 6.07
C ALA A 117 16.48 -7.09 4.83
N THR A 118 16.43 -8.36 4.44
CA THR A 118 17.16 -8.90 3.29
C THR A 118 16.79 -8.23 1.96
N TRP A 119 15.49 -7.95 1.73
CA TRP A 119 15.06 -7.22 0.53
C TRP A 119 15.53 -5.76 0.53
N THR A 120 15.49 -5.12 1.70
CA THR A 120 15.94 -3.73 1.85
C THR A 120 17.43 -3.60 1.57
N GLU A 121 18.24 -4.51 2.11
CA GLU A 121 19.69 -4.57 1.89
C GLU A 121 20.03 -4.85 0.42
N ALA A 122 19.30 -5.75 -0.23
CA ALA A 122 19.45 -6.02 -1.66
C ALA A 122 19.16 -4.78 -2.52
N CYS A 123 18.11 -4.02 -2.19
CA CYS A 123 17.79 -2.77 -2.89
C CYS A 123 18.88 -1.71 -2.70
N VAL A 124 19.43 -1.58 -1.48
CA VAL A 124 20.51 -0.63 -1.18
C VAL A 124 21.77 -1.00 -1.96
N THR A 125 22.13 -2.29 -1.96
CA THR A 125 23.31 -2.79 -2.68
C THR A 125 23.17 -2.58 -4.19
N ALA A 126 22.04 -2.97 -4.78
CA ALA A 126 21.77 -2.76 -6.21
C ALA A 126 21.81 -1.27 -6.60
N LYS A 127 21.29 -0.39 -5.74
CA LYS A 127 21.31 1.06 -5.97
C LYS A 127 22.74 1.61 -5.98
N ALA A 128 23.58 1.12 -5.07
CA ALA A 128 24.99 1.50 -5.00
C ALA A 128 25.77 0.98 -6.23
N GLU A 129 25.55 -0.26 -6.64
CA GLU A 129 26.19 -0.85 -7.84
C GLU A 129 25.82 -0.09 -9.12
N LEU A 130 24.58 0.35 -9.25
CA LEU A 130 24.10 1.11 -10.41
C LEU A 130 24.42 2.61 -10.33
N GLY A 131 25.03 3.09 -9.24
CA GLY A 131 25.37 4.50 -9.05
C GLY A 131 24.17 5.46 -9.05
N LEU A 132 22.97 4.97 -8.73
CA LEU A 132 21.74 5.76 -8.81
C LEU A 132 21.61 6.70 -7.61
N SER A 133 21.53 8.00 -7.86
CA SER A 133 21.29 9.03 -6.83
C SER A 133 19.82 9.45 -6.78
N GLY A 134 19.39 10.02 -5.66
CA GLY A 134 18.00 10.49 -5.49
C GLY A 134 16.98 9.35 -5.32
N PHE A 135 15.71 9.66 -5.61
CA PHE A 135 14.60 8.70 -5.51
C PHE A 135 14.37 8.03 -6.87
N VAL A 136 14.40 6.69 -6.88
CA VAL A 136 14.09 5.88 -8.07
C VAL A 136 13.03 4.84 -7.69
N PRO A 137 11.88 4.81 -8.37
CA PRO A 137 10.83 3.83 -8.09
C PRO A 137 11.29 2.43 -8.50
N VAL A 138 11.36 1.50 -7.55
CA VAL A 138 11.71 0.10 -7.80
C VAL A 138 10.61 -0.53 -8.67
N GLY A 139 10.97 -1.00 -9.87
CA GLY A 139 10.03 -1.61 -10.81
C GLY A 139 9.07 -0.61 -11.46
N GLY A 140 9.41 0.69 -11.46
CA GLY A 140 8.61 1.72 -12.12
C GLY A 140 8.67 1.66 -13.66
N ARG A 141 7.99 2.61 -14.31
CA ARG A 141 8.00 2.76 -15.79
C ARG A 141 9.37 3.19 -16.35
N SER A 142 10.24 3.78 -15.53
CA SER A 142 11.56 4.23 -15.95
C SER A 142 12.52 3.05 -16.12
N ALA A 143 13.39 3.10 -17.14
CA ALA A 143 14.39 2.07 -17.40
C ALA A 143 15.30 1.84 -16.18
N ALA A 144 15.74 2.91 -15.52
CA ALA A 144 16.54 2.83 -14.29
C ALA A 144 15.82 2.11 -13.14
N GLY A 145 14.51 2.29 -13.00
CA GLY A 145 13.70 1.63 -11.97
C GLY A 145 13.50 0.14 -12.23
N GLN A 146 13.35 -0.25 -13.50
CA GLN A 146 13.28 -1.65 -13.91
C GLN A 146 14.62 -2.35 -13.69
N GLU A 147 15.73 -1.69 -14.05
CA GLU A 147 17.07 -2.24 -13.84
C GLU A 147 17.38 -2.43 -12.36
N LEU A 148 17.07 -1.43 -11.54
CA LEU A 148 17.20 -1.53 -10.09
C LEU A 148 16.42 -2.74 -9.54
N HIS A 149 15.20 -2.98 -10.02
CA HIS A 149 14.39 -4.11 -9.57
C HIS A 149 15.01 -5.46 -9.97
N ARG A 150 15.44 -5.60 -11.24
CA ARG A 150 16.08 -6.84 -11.72
C ARG A 150 17.33 -7.16 -10.92
N ARG A 151 18.20 -6.16 -10.71
CA ARG A 151 19.44 -6.34 -9.95
C ARG A 151 19.19 -6.64 -8.48
N ALA A 152 18.29 -5.89 -7.82
CA ALA A 152 17.91 -6.14 -6.43
C ALA A 152 17.31 -7.54 -6.25
N ARG A 153 16.50 -8.01 -7.22
CA ARG A 153 15.92 -9.35 -7.19
C ARG A 153 16.97 -10.44 -7.28
N ALA A 154 17.96 -10.28 -8.16
CA ALA A 154 19.07 -11.23 -8.26
C ALA A 154 19.86 -11.34 -6.94
N ILE A 155 20.17 -10.22 -6.29
CA ILE A 155 20.86 -10.20 -5.00
C ILE A 155 20.00 -10.85 -3.91
N TYR A 156 18.70 -10.54 -3.87
CA TYR A 156 17.77 -11.10 -2.91
C TYR A 156 17.65 -12.62 -3.05
N ASP A 157 17.45 -13.13 -4.26
CA ASP A 157 17.31 -14.57 -4.50
C ASP A 157 18.63 -15.30 -4.17
N ALA A 158 19.79 -14.72 -4.47
CA ALA A 158 21.10 -15.25 -4.05
C ALA A 158 21.29 -15.27 -2.53
N SER A 159 20.79 -14.26 -1.82
CA SER A 159 20.87 -14.20 -0.35
C SER A 159 19.91 -15.18 0.34
N ARG A 160 18.81 -15.54 -0.33
CA ARG A 160 17.80 -16.47 0.17
C ARG A 160 18.17 -17.94 -0.06
N SER A 161 18.87 -18.22 -1.17
CA SER A 161 19.32 -19.59 -1.50
C SER A 161 20.50 -20.05 -0.65
N ARG A 162 21.19 -19.14 0.04
CA ARG A 162 22.26 -19.47 0.98
C ARG A 162 21.64 -19.97 2.30
N PRO A 163 21.93 -21.20 2.76
CA PRO A 163 21.42 -21.68 4.04
C PRO A 163 21.93 -20.77 5.17
N ARG A 164 21.02 -20.37 6.05
CA ARG A 164 21.29 -19.53 7.23
C ARG A 164 21.99 -20.30 8.32
#